data_AF-A0A2R9T2X0-F1
#
_entry.id   AF-A0A2R9T2X0-F1
#
_cell.length_a   1.000
_cell.length_b   1.000
_cell.length_c   1.000
_cell.angle_alpha   90.00
_cell.angle_beta   90.00
_cell.angle_gamma   90.00
#
_symmetry.space_group_name_H-M   'P 1'
#
loop_
_entity.id
_entity.type
_entity.pdbx_description
1 polymer ?
#
loop_
_entity_poly.entity_id
_entity_poly.type
_entity_poly.pdbx_seq_one_letter_code
_entity_poly.pdbx_strand_id
1 'polypeptide(L)'
;MAQPISNNSLINSGKRGVILGALLYAKEMIGLPETATVRKPLPNDKTTLLDNPQGFEVYNRELVRKVFPRIINEAYDVVYADKGRKPEIRDIVAFYFTLQSYIDGNHLRADGTYNDRFGACFLSYEALISSLRIDRTRVKLLADILETNGIIRIASHYEGTKRFKWYFPSYCPRVTDDGYIVNEDGEIIKPDYSVYGRRKRGKSRRTHDG
;
A
#
# COMPACT_ATOMS: atom_id res chain seq x y z
N MET A 1 64.05 12.41 -18.24
CA MET A 1 64.61 13.49 -19.08
C MET A 1 63.51 14.04 -19.97
N ALA A 2 63.56 15.34 -20.22
CA ALA A 2 62.52 16.19 -20.78
C ALA A 2 62.08 15.85 -22.22
N GLN A 3 60.87 16.34 -22.55
CA GLN A 3 60.19 16.40 -23.86
C GLN A 3 60.91 17.37 -24.85
N PRO A 4 60.39 17.91 -26.01
CA PRO A 4 59.00 17.94 -26.57
C PRO A 4 58.81 18.16 -28.12
N ILE A 5 57.52 18.33 -28.57
CA ILE A 5 56.99 19.24 -29.65
C ILE A 5 57.33 18.89 -31.14
N SER A 6 56.53 19.03 -32.23
CA SER A 6 55.30 19.76 -32.64
C SER A 6 54.75 19.15 -33.97
N ASN A 7 53.44 18.99 -34.20
CA ASN A 7 52.44 19.86 -34.88
C ASN A 7 52.27 19.77 -36.41
N ASN A 8 50.96 19.81 -36.78
CA ASN A 8 50.30 20.24 -38.03
C ASN A 8 50.33 19.30 -39.25
N SER A 9 49.27 19.16 -40.06
CA SER A 9 47.90 19.70 -40.06
C SER A 9 47.10 19.05 -41.21
N LEU A 10 45.81 18.77 -40.97
CA LEU A 10 44.62 18.96 -41.83
C LEU A 10 44.73 18.66 -43.35
N ILE A 11 43.81 17.84 -43.88
CA ILE A 11 42.68 18.29 -44.73
C ILE A 11 41.67 17.13 -44.95
N ASN A 12 40.41 17.49 -44.74
CA ASN A 12 39.15 16.77 -44.96
C ASN A 12 38.91 16.33 -46.41
N SER A 13 38.17 15.21 -46.59
CA SER A 13 36.86 15.20 -47.29
C SER A 13 36.34 13.78 -47.55
N GLY A 14 35.02 13.58 -47.35
CA GLY A 14 34.27 12.75 -48.30
C GLY A 14 33.62 11.41 -47.89
N LYS A 15 33.47 11.01 -46.62
CA LYS A 15 32.74 9.75 -46.29
C LYS A 15 31.79 9.82 -45.08
N ARG A 16 30.87 10.80 -45.06
CA ARG A 16 29.78 10.86 -44.06
C ARG A 16 28.37 10.58 -44.63
N GLY A 17 28.24 10.23 -45.92
CA GLY A 17 26.94 10.06 -46.59
C GLY A 17 26.35 8.65 -46.63
N VAL A 18 27.11 7.59 -46.29
CA VAL A 18 26.66 6.20 -46.55
C VAL A 18 26.24 5.46 -45.26
N ILE A 19 26.64 5.93 -44.08
CA ILE A 19 26.34 5.25 -42.81
C ILE A 19 24.98 5.69 -42.21
N LEU A 20 24.47 6.87 -42.56
CA LEU A 20 23.16 7.34 -42.06
C LEU A 20 21.96 6.66 -42.74
N GLY A 21 22.10 6.22 -43.99
CA GLY A 21 21.01 5.53 -44.71
C GLY A 21 20.73 4.11 -44.19
N ALA A 22 21.78 3.36 -43.83
CA ALA A 22 21.63 1.99 -43.32
C ALA A 22 21.08 1.94 -41.88
N LEU A 23 21.36 2.95 -41.06
CA LEU A 23 20.82 3.07 -39.70
C LEU A 23 19.36 3.54 -39.65
N LEU A 24 18.89 4.24 -40.67
CA LEU A 24 17.48 4.65 -40.78
C LEU A 24 16.59 3.50 -41.26
N TYR A 25 17.09 2.65 -42.16
CA TYR A 25 16.34 1.49 -42.67
C TYR A 25 16.21 0.34 -41.66
N ALA A 26 17.17 0.18 -40.74
CA ALA A 26 17.09 -0.80 -39.66
C ALA A 26 16.08 -0.44 -38.57
N LYS A 27 15.64 0.84 -38.52
CA LYS A 27 14.69 1.34 -37.52
C LYS A 27 13.22 1.12 -37.91
N GLU A 28 12.94 0.92 -39.21
CA GLU A 28 11.59 0.62 -39.73
C GLU A 28 11.31 -0.89 -39.85
N MET A 29 12.34 -1.75 -39.82
CA MET A 29 12.18 -3.21 -40.02
C MET A 29 12.21 -4.04 -38.73
N ILE A 30 12.46 -3.42 -37.58
CA ILE A 30 12.34 -4.07 -36.27
C ILE A 30 11.31 -3.24 -35.52
N GLY A 31 10.08 -3.75 -35.44
CA GLY A 31 9.01 -3.18 -34.62
C GLY A 31 9.37 -3.22 -33.14
N LEU A 32 10.30 -2.36 -32.74
CA LEU A 32 10.60 -2.10 -31.34
C LEU A 32 9.36 -1.43 -30.76
N PRO A 33 8.71 -2.05 -29.75
CA PRO A 33 7.51 -1.49 -29.17
C PRO A 33 7.82 -0.08 -28.66
N GLU A 34 6.95 0.83 -29.08
CA GLU A 34 6.81 2.20 -28.61
C GLU A 34 7.04 2.22 -27.10
N THR A 35 8.09 2.94 -26.69
CA THR A 35 8.60 3.10 -25.32
C THR A 35 7.72 2.40 -24.29
N ALA A 36 8.08 1.16 -23.92
CA ALA A 36 7.50 0.51 -22.76
C ALA A 36 7.72 1.47 -21.60
N THR A 37 6.67 2.23 -21.27
CA THR A 37 6.65 3.07 -20.08
C THR A 37 6.97 2.09 -18.97
N VAL A 38 8.15 2.22 -18.37
CA VAL A 38 8.53 1.42 -17.21
C VAL A 38 7.50 1.80 -16.15
N ARG A 39 6.41 1.03 -16.10
CA ARG A 39 5.31 1.26 -15.16
C ARG A 39 5.95 1.17 -13.80
N LYS A 40 5.96 2.29 -13.08
CA LYS A 40 6.38 2.29 -11.68
C LYS A 40 5.47 1.26 -10.99
N PRO A 41 6.03 0.20 -10.37
CA PRO A 41 5.19 -0.83 -9.77
C PRO A 41 4.34 -0.17 -8.68
N LEU A 42 3.03 -0.15 -8.85
CA LEU A 42 2.13 0.46 -7.88
C LEU A 42 2.07 -0.43 -6.64
N PRO A 43 2.02 0.13 -5.42
CA PRO A 43 1.73 -0.68 -4.25
C PRO A 43 0.32 -1.26 -4.43
N ASN A 44 0.19 -2.59 -4.34
CA ASN A 44 -1.00 -3.39 -4.69
C ASN A 44 -1.15 -3.83 -6.16
N ASP A 45 -0.11 -3.71 -7.00
CA ASP A 45 -0.21 -4.21 -8.36
C ASP A 45 -0.11 -5.76 -8.40
N LYS A 46 -1.27 -6.40 -8.66
CA LYS A 46 -1.43 -7.84 -8.84
C LYS A 46 -0.47 -8.39 -9.91
N THR A 47 -0.12 -7.57 -10.90
CA THR A 47 0.83 -7.92 -11.97
C THR A 47 2.22 -8.17 -11.41
N THR A 48 2.72 -7.29 -10.53
CA THR A 48 4.00 -7.51 -9.82
C THR A 48 4.02 -8.78 -8.97
N LEU A 49 2.86 -9.17 -8.45
CA LEU A 49 2.72 -10.35 -7.60
C LEU A 49 2.69 -11.64 -8.45
N LEU A 50 2.13 -11.59 -9.66
CA LEU A 50 2.13 -12.69 -10.64
C LEU A 50 3.45 -12.82 -11.40
N ASP A 51 4.16 -11.71 -11.62
CA ASP A 51 5.43 -11.65 -12.33
C ASP A 51 6.64 -11.95 -11.43
N ASN A 52 6.42 -12.23 -10.14
CA ASN A 52 7.51 -12.53 -9.23
C ASN A 52 8.13 -13.91 -9.56
N PRO A 53 9.42 -13.98 -9.95
CA PRO A 53 10.10 -15.24 -10.28
C PRO A 53 10.24 -16.21 -9.10
N GLN A 54 10.03 -15.75 -7.86
CA GLN A 54 10.00 -16.59 -6.66
C GLN A 54 8.61 -17.19 -6.36
N GLY A 55 7.60 -16.91 -7.19
CA GLY A 55 6.23 -17.40 -7.09
C GLY A 55 5.25 -16.39 -6.50
N PHE A 56 3.95 -16.74 -6.58
CA PHE A 56 2.84 -15.97 -6.03
C PHE A 56 2.69 -16.21 -4.52
N GLU A 57 2.69 -15.15 -3.72
CA GLU A 57 2.33 -15.22 -2.30
C GLU A 57 0.87 -14.76 -2.11
N VAL A 58 0.03 -15.61 -1.49
CA VAL A 58 -1.39 -15.31 -1.20
C VAL A 58 -1.52 -14.08 -0.29
N TYR A 59 -0.52 -13.85 0.57
CA TYR A 59 -0.44 -12.70 1.46
C TYR A 59 1.01 -12.24 1.57
N ASN A 60 1.23 -10.95 1.83
CA ASN A 60 2.56 -10.40 2.00
C ASN A 60 3.18 -10.88 3.34
N ARG A 61 4.21 -11.73 3.28
CA ARG A 61 4.89 -12.27 4.47
C ARG A 61 5.58 -11.21 5.32
N GLU A 62 6.01 -10.10 4.73
CA GLU A 62 6.66 -9.00 5.43
C GLU A 62 5.68 -8.28 6.37
N LEU A 63 4.38 -8.30 6.08
CA LEU A 63 3.37 -7.85 7.04
C LEU A 63 3.44 -8.66 8.34
N VAL A 64 3.56 -9.99 8.22
CA VAL A 64 3.62 -10.90 9.37
C VAL A 64 4.97 -10.82 10.09
N ARG A 65 6.06 -10.73 9.34
CA ARG A 65 7.43 -10.80 9.88
C ARG A 65 7.93 -9.49 10.46
N LYS A 66 7.52 -8.35 9.90
CA LYS A 66 8.06 -7.02 10.25
C LYS A 66 6.97 -6.07 10.73
N VAL A 67 5.91 -5.89 9.94
CA VAL A 67 4.91 -4.82 10.18
C VAL A 67 4.09 -5.08 11.44
N PHE A 68 3.45 -6.25 11.58
CA PHE A 68 2.62 -6.56 12.75
C PHE A 68 3.43 -6.60 14.05
N PRO A 69 4.61 -7.25 14.12
CA PRO A 69 5.44 -7.18 15.33
C PRO A 69 5.79 -5.75 15.73
N ARG A 70 6.18 -4.92 14.77
CA ARG A 70 6.50 -3.50 15.00
C ARG A 70 5.30 -2.72 15.54
N ILE A 71 4.11 -2.86 14.93
CA ILE A 71 2.87 -2.23 15.41
C ILE A 71 2.50 -2.69 16.83
N ILE A 72 2.61 -3.99 17.11
CA ILE A 72 2.26 -4.56 18.42
C ILE A 72 3.18 -3.99 19.49
N ASN A 73 4.49 -3.93 19.22
CA ASN A 73 5.47 -3.36 20.14
C ASN A 73 5.23 -1.86 20.35
N GLU A 74 5.09 -1.08 19.27
CA GLU A 74 4.79 0.36 19.34
C GLU A 74 3.51 0.63 20.15
N ALA A 75 2.46 -0.16 19.93
CA ALA A 75 1.22 0.01 20.68
C ALA A 75 1.42 -0.23 22.18
N TYR A 76 2.16 -1.27 22.58
CA TYR A 76 2.33 -1.61 23.99
C TYR A 76 3.39 -0.78 24.72
N ASP A 77 4.47 -0.41 24.04
CA ASP A 77 5.65 0.21 24.62
C ASP A 77 5.66 1.73 24.46
N VAL A 78 4.88 2.26 23.50
CA VAL A 78 4.74 3.71 23.28
C VAL A 78 3.34 4.18 23.65
N VAL A 79 2.30 3.62 23.04
CA VAL A 79 0.94 4.16 23.20
C VAL A 79 0.34 3.81 24.57
N TYR A 80 0.53 2.57 25.02
CA TYR A 80 -0.06 2.05 26.25
C TYR A 80 0.98 1.77 27.34
N ALA A 81 2.16 2.38 27.26
CA ALA A 81 3.25 2.18 28.22
C ALA A 81 2.76 2.36 29.67
N ASP A 82 2.05 3.46 29.93
CA ASP A 82 1.57 3.85 31.26
C ASP A 82 0.18 3.31 31.61
N LYS A 83 -0.40 2.43 30.78
CA LYS A 83 -1.74 1.89 31.04
C LYS A 83 -1.65 0.63 31.89
N GLY A 84 -2.30 0.66 33.06
CA GLY A 84 -2.43 -0.52 33.91
C GLY A 84 -3.14 -1.70 33.24
N ARG A 85 -4.15 -1.46 32.38
CA ARG A 85 -4.77 -2.47 31.53
C ARG A 85 -4.60 -2.12 30.06
N LYS A 86 -3.84 -2.93 29.32
CA LYS A 86 -3.61 -2.76 27.89
C LYS A 86 -4.65 -3.54 27.07
N PRO A 87 -5.10 -3.03 25.92
CA PRO A 87 -6.00 -3.78 25.02
C PRO A 87 -5.25 -4.90 24.28
N GLU A 88 -5.97 -5.92 23.77
CA GLU A 88 -5.34 -7.03 23.03
C GLU A 88 -4.97 -6.62 21.58
N ILE A 89 -3.88 -5.89 21.36
CA ILE A 89 -3.51 -5.42 20.02
C ILE A 89 -3.15 -6.58 19.07
N ARG A 90 -2.77 -7.73 19.60
CA ARG A 90 -2.43 -8.95 18.82
C ARG A 90 -3.54 -9.43 17.89
N ASP A 91 -4.81 -9.15 18.20
CA ASP A 91 -5.96 -9.50 17.34
C ASP A 91 -5.92 -8.80 15.97
N ILE A 92 -5.07 -7.78 15.79
CA ILE A 92 -4.91 -7.07 14.52
C ILE A 92 -4.53 -8.02 13.36
N VAL A 93 -3.77 -9.08 13.66
CA VAL A 93 -3.36 -10.08 12.67
C VAL A 93 -4.56 -10.89 12.21
N ALA A 94 -5.34 -11.45 13.14
CA ALA A 94 -6.55 -12.21 12.84
C ALA A 94 -7.60 -11.33 12.15
N PHE A 95 -7.73 -10.07 12.56
CA PHE A 95 -8.61 -9.10 11.92
C PHE A 95 -8.21 -8.87 10.46
N TYR A 96 -6.93 -8.60 10.17
CA TYR A 96 -6.45 -8.42 8.80
C TYR A 96 -6.72 -9.63 7.89
N PHE A 97 -6.40 -10.85 8.35
CA PHE A 97 -6.65 -12.06 7.56
C PHE A 97 -8.14 -12.36 7.39
N THR A 98 -8.97 -11.99 8.36
CA THR A 98 -10.42 -12.04 8.20
C THR A 98 -10.86 -11.09 7.10
N LEU A 99 -10.36 -9.84 7.07
CA LEU A 99 -10.69 -8.92 5.98
C LEU A 99 -10.26 -9.47 4.62
N GLN A 100 -9.04 -10.01 4.50
CA GLN A 100 -8.56 -10.61 3.25
C GLN A 100 -9.43 -11.77 2.77
N SER A 101 -9.89 -12.63 3.68
CA SER A 101 -10.65 -13.84 3.32
C SER A 101 -12.05 -13.54 2.77
N TYR A 102 -12.56 -12.33 2.98
CA TYR A 102 -13.90 -11.90 2.56
C TYR A 102 -13.88 -10.75 1.56
N ILE A 103 -12.80 -10.60 0.80
CA ILE A 103 -12.74 -9.62 -0.29
C ILE A 103 -13.63 -10.04 -1.45
N ASP A 104 -14.40 -9.09 -2.00
CA ASP A 104 -15.10 -9.30 -3.26
C ASP A 104 -14.12 -9.35 -4.44
N GLY A 105 -13.97 -10.54 -5.03
CA GLY A 105 -13.13 -10.78 -6.21
C GLY A 105 -13.80 -10.42 -7.54
N ASN A 106 -15.08 -10.05 -7.55
CA ASN A 106 -15.80 -9.79 -8.80
C ASN A 106 -15.56 -8.37 -9.28
N HIS A 107 -14.79 -8.22 -10.34
CA HIS A 107 -14.49 -6.91 -10.95
C HIS A 107 -15.70 -6.29 -11.66
N LEU A 108 -16.57 -7.13 -12.22
CA LEU A 108 -17.80 -6.73 -12.88
C LEU A 108 -19.01 -7.30 -12.13
N ARG A 109 -20.12 -6.57 -12.17
CA ARG A 109 -21.44 -7.10 -11.79
C ARG A 109 -21.98 -8.01 -12.89
N ALA A 110 -23.07 -8.72 -12.59
CA ALA A 110 -23.73 -9.60 -13.54
C ALA A 110 -24.22 -8.89 -14.82
N ASP A 111 -24.47 -7.59 -14.75
CA ASP A 111 -24.87 -6.74 -15.88
C ASP A 111 -23.70 -6.17 -16.69
N GLY A 112 -22.45 -6.54 -16.36
CA GLY A 112 -21.24 -6.06 -17.03
C GLY A 112 -20.73 -4.70 -16.56
N THR A 113 -21.40 -4.05 -15.61
CA THR A 113 -20.91 -2.78 -15.02
C THR A 113 -19.79 -3.01 -14.00
N TYR A 114 -18.93 -2.01 -13.78
CA TYR A 114 -17.88 -2.09 -12.76
C TYR A 114 -18.46 -2.24 -11.36
N ASN A 115 -17.93 -3.21 -10.61
CA ASN A 115 -18.29 -3.42 -9.23
C ASN A 115 -17.50 -2.45 -8.33
N ASP A 116 -18.21 -1.56 -7.65
CA ASP A 116 -17.64 -0.60 -6.68
C ASP A 116 -17.09 -1.27 -5.42
N ARG A 117 -17.50 -2.52 -5.15
CA ARG A 117 -17.01 -3.34 -4.04
C ARG A 117 -15.79 -4.16 -4.40
N PHE A 118 -15.36 -4.16 -5.66
CA PHE A 118 -14.20 -4.94 -6.07
C PHE A 118 -12.98 -4.60 -5.20
N GLY A 119 -12.37 -5.64 -4.63
CA GLY A 119 -11.22 -5.48 -3.73
C GLY A 119 -11.58 -5.05 -2.30
N ALA A 120 -12.85 -4.87 -1.97
CA ALA A 120 -13.32 -4.54 -0.62
C ALA A 120 -13.76 -5.79 0.14
N CYS A 121 -13.42 -5.84 1.43
CA CYS A 121 -14.16 -6.59 2.42
C CYS A 121 -15.37 -5.76 2.88
N PHE A 122 -16.57 -6.33 2.75
CA PHE A 122 -17.84 -5.69 3.05
C PHE A 122 -18.61 -6.39 4.18
N LEU A 123 -17.92 -7.19 5.00
CA LEU A 123 -18.53 -7.83 6.16
C LEU A 123 -19.19 -6.81 7.08
N SER A 124 -20.37 -7.18 7.59
CA SER A 124 -21.06 -6.38 8.61
C SER A 124 -20.27 -6.37 9.92
N TYR A 125 -20.52 -5.37 10.76
CA TYR A 125 -19.93 -5.32 12.10
C TYR A 125 -20.33 -6.55 12.93
N GLU A 126 -21.57 -7.01 12.80
CA GLU A 126 -22.09 -8.19 13.48
C GLU A 126 -21.33 -9.45 13.07
N ALA A 127 -21.04 -9.62 11.77
CA ALA A 127 -20.25 -10.73 11.28
C ALA A 127 -18.82 -10.67 11.82
N LEU A 128 -18.16 -9.51 11.76
CA LEU A 128 -16.80 -9.33 12.31
C LEU A 128 -16.74 -9.64 13.81
N ILE A 129 -17.71 -9.14 14.59
CA ILE A 129 -17.82 -9.39 16.03
C ILE A 129 -18.00 -10.89 16.29
N SER A 130 -18.85 -11.56 15.52
CA SER A 130 -19.11 -12.99 15.67
C SER A 130 -17.90 -13.84 15.31
N SER A 131 -17.27 -13.60 14.16
CA SER A 131 -16.12 -14.35 13.67
C SER A 131 -14.90 -14.23 14.57
N LEU A 132 -14.63 -13.03 15.10
CA LEU A 132 -13.43 -12.77 15.91
C LEU A 132 -13.70 -12.82 17.41
N ARG A 133 -14.96 -12.90 17.83
CA ARG A 133 -15.41 -12.85 19.24
C ARG A 133 -14.87 -11.63 20.00
N ILE A 134 -14.87 -10.47 19.33
CA ILE A 134 -14.45 -9.18 19.89
C ILE A 134 -15.61 -8.19 19.92
N ASP A 135 -15.55 -7.18 20.78
CA ASP A 135 -16.59 -6.16 20.82
C ASP A 135 -16.50 -5.15 19.65
N ARG A 136 -17.60 -4.42 19.42
CA ARG A 136 -17.69 -3.41 18.35
C ARG A 136 -16.62 -2.33 18.45
N THR A 137 -16.23 -1.92 19.66
CA THR A 137 -15.22 -0.87 19.83
C THR A 137 -13.82 -1.38 19.51
N ARG A 138 -13.57 -2.68 19.70
CA ARG A 138 -12.34 -3.35 19.26
C ARG A 138 -12.25 -3.44 17.74
N VAL A 139 -13.33 -3.77 17.03
CA VAL A 139 -13.35 -3.73 15.55
C VAL A 139 -12.90 -2.37 15.04
N LYS A 140 -13.46 -1.28 15.59
CA LYS A 140 -13.07 0.07 15.21
C LYS A 140 -11.59 0.36 15.52
N LEU A 141 -11.12 0.03 16.73
CA LEU A 141 -9.73 0.24 17.12
C LEU A 141 -8.75 -0.47 16.17
N LEU A 142 -8.99 -1.75 15.90
CA LEU A 142 -8.13 -2.55 15.01
C LEU A 142 -8.14 -1.99 13.58
N ALA A 143 -9.30 -1.58 13.08
CA ALA A 143 -9.42 -0.95 11.77
C ALA A 143 -8.67 0.39 11.70
N ASP A 144 -8.82 1.26 12.71
CA ASP A 144 -8.12 2.55 12.78
C ASP A 144 -6.58 2.35 12.83
N ILE A 145 -6.10 1.35 13.58
CA ILE A 145 -4.67 1.01 13.64
C ILE A 145 -4.15 0.51 12.28
N LEU A 146 -4.88 -0.40 11.62
CA LEU A 146 -4.48 -0.88 10.30
C LEU A 146 -4.47 0.25 9.26
N GLU A 147 -5.46 1.14 9.32
CA GLU A 147 -5.60 2.26 8.38
C GLU A 147 -4.46 3.27 8.54
N THR A 148 -4.15 3.69 9.76
CA THR A 148 -3.08 4.67 9.98
C THR A 148 -1.68 4.14 9.66
N ASN A 149 -1.51 2.81 9.67
CA ASN A 149 -0.28 2.16 9.22
C ASN A 149 -0.25 1.90 7.70
N GLY A 150 -1.30 2.26 6.96
CA GLY A 150 -1.38 2.05 5.51
C GLY A 150 -1.64 0.60 5.08
N ILE A 151 -2.04 -0.29 6.01
CA ILE A 151 -2.30 -1.71 5.69
C ILE A 151 -3.67 -1.87 5.03
N ILE A 152 -4.63 -1.03 5.38
CA ILE A 152 -5.96 -1.01 4.78
C ILE A 152 -6.37 0.44 4.46
N ARG A 153 -7.29 0.60 3.52
CA ARG A 153 -8.04 1.85 3.33
C ARG A 153 -9.49 1.63 3.73
N ILE A 154 -10.12 2.59 4.42
CA ILE A 154 -11.54 2.48 4.82
C ILE A 154 -12.38 3.47 4.01
N ALA A 155 -13.40 2.97 3.32
CA ALA A 155 -14.45 3.79 2.72
C ALA A 155 -15.74 3.71 3.52
N SER A 156 -16.48 4.82 3.59
CA SER A 156 -17.85 4.81 4.10
C SER A 156 -18.80 4.71 2.92
N HIS A 157 -19.67 3.70 2.93
CA HIS A 157 -20.71 3.53 1.93
C HIS A 157 -22.09 3.73 2.58
N TYR A 158 -23.02 4.32 1.85
CA TYR A 158 -24.37 4.56 2.31
C TYR A 158 -25.34 3.87 1.36
N GLU A 159 -26.21 3.03 1.92
CA GLU A 159 -27.29 2.37 1.20
C GLU A 159 -28.60 2.75 1.92
N GLY A 160 -29.34 3.70 1.32
CA GLY A 160 -30.44 4.38 1.98
C GLY A 160 -29.97 5.11 3.24
N THR A 161 -30.56 4.78 4.39
CA THR A 161 -30.18 5.34 5.70
C THR A 161 -29.08 4.55 6.41
N LYS A 162 -28.70 3.38 5.89
CA LYS A 162 -27.70 2.50 6.51
C LYS A 162 -26.30 2.88 6.04
N ARG A 163 -25.39 3.00 7.01
CA ARG A 163 -23.98 3.26 6.77
C ARG A 163 -23.18 1.97 6.94
N PHE A 164 -22.42 1.61 5.90
CA PHE A 164 -21.51 0.49 5.88
C PHE A 164 -20.05 0.97 5.83
N LYS A 165 -19.15 0.11 6.31
CA LYS A 165 -17.71 0.29 6.18
C LYS A 165 -17.19 -0.73 5.21
N TRP A 166 -16.46 -0.26 4.21
CA TRP A 166 -15.72 -1.10 3.29
C TRP A 166 -14.25 -0.98 3.61
N TYR A 167 -13.61 -2.13 3.83
CA TYR A 167 -12.19 -2.20 4.12
C TYR A 167 -11.50 -2.70 2.86
N PHE A 168 -10.45 -2.01 2.42
CA PHE A 168 -9.65 -2.39 1.26
C PHE A 168 -8.26 -2.80 1.74
N PRO A 169 -8.01 -4.09 1.99
CA PRO A 169 -6.69 -4.56 2.39
C PRO A 169 -5.66 -4.36 1.28
N SER A 170 -4.47 -3.91 1.67
CA SER A 170 -3.31 -3.91 0.79
C SER A 170 -2.86 -5.35 0.53
N TYR A 171 -2.78 -5.73 -0.75
CA TYR A 171 -2.36 -7.08 -1.17
C TYR A 171 -0.84 -7.24 -1.16
N CYS A 172 -0.11 -6.19 -1.56
CA CYS A 172 1.34 -6.21 -1.67
C CYS A 172 1.92 -4.85 -1.31
N PRO A 173 1.88 -4.45 -0.02
CA PRO A 173 2.53 -3.23 0.40
C PRO A 173 4.05 -3.39 0.28
N ARG A 174 4.73 -2.33 -0.14
CA ARG A 174 6.18 -2.26 0.00
C ARG A 174 6.50 -2.01 1.47
N VAL A 175 7.39 -2.82 2.03
CA VAL A 175 7.73 -2.79 3.45
C VAL A 175 9.22 -2.50 3.59
N THR A 176 9.56 -1.52 4.44
CA THR A 176 10.94 -1.19 4.79
C THR A 176 11.53 -2.25 5.74
N ASP A 177 12.84 -2.24 5.95
CA ASP A 177 13.48 -3.21 6.84
C ASP A 177 13.07 -3.06 8.31
N ASP A 178 12.82 -1.83 8.76
CA ASP A 178 12.25 -1.51 10.07
C ASP A 178 10.72 -1.70 10.12
N GLY A 179 10.12 -2.20 9.04
CA GLY A 179 8.75 -2.70 9.04
C GLY A 179 7.67 -1.66 8.82
N TYR A 180 7.96 -0.47 8.29
CA TYR A 180 6.95 0.50 7.85
C TYR A 180 6.48 0.23 6.42
N ILE A 181 5.26 0.70 6.11
CA ILE A 181 4.73 0.66 4.74
C ILE A 181 5.19 1.90 3.97
N VAL A 182 5.48 1.68 2.69
CA VAL A 182 5.82 2.74 1.73
C VAL A 182 4.63 2.98 0.78
N ASN A 183 4.24 4.24 0.60
CA ASN A 183 3.15 4.64 -0.28
C ASN A 183 3.57 4.63 -1.77
N GLU A 184 2.68 5.08 -2.66
CA GLU A 184 2.92 5.06 -4.12
C GLU A 184 4.06 6.02 -4.54
N ASP A 185 4.25 7.09 -3.77
CA ASP A 185 5.27 8.11 -4.00
C ASP A 185 6.65 7.70 -3.46
N GLY A 186 6.75 6.55 -2.78
CA GLY A 186 7.99 6.08 -2.18
C GLY A 186 8.23 6.62 -0.75
N GLU A 187 7.24 7.26 -0.15
CA GLU A 187 7.33 7.83 1.19
C GLU A 187 6.88 6.82 2.26
N ILE A 188 7.54 6.88 3.42
CA ILE A 188 7.18 6.04 4.57
C ILE A 188 5.88 6.56 5.21
N ILE A 189 4.89 5.69 5.33
CA ILE A 189 3.66 5.97 6.07
C ILE A 189 3.95 5.88 7.56
N LYS A 190 3.96 7.03 8.24
CA LYS A 190 4.11 7.11 9.69
C LYS A 190 2.73 7.04 10.38
N PRO A 191 2.53 6.14 11.35
CA PRO A 191 1.25 6.02 12.03
C PRO A 191 0.97 7.22 12.93
N ASP A 192 -0.28 7.67 12.95
CA ASP A 192 -0.81 8.61 13.94
C ASP A 192 -1.21 7.84 15.20
N TYR A 193 -0.35 7.85 16.22
CA TYR A 193 -0.64 7.17 17.48
C TYR A 193 -1.86 7.72 18.24
N SER A 194 -2.33 8.93 17.91
CA SER A 194 -3.52 9.50 18.57
C SER A 194 -4.79 8.66 18.33
N VAL A 195 -4.83 7.90 17.22
CA VAL A 195 -6.01 7.07 16.85
C VAL A 195 -6.07 5.74 17.61
N TYR A 196 -4.97 5.31 18.23
CA TYR A 196 -4.93 4.10 19.05
C TYR A 196 -5.70 4.33 20.37
N GLY A 197 -5.90 5.58 20.75
CA GLY A 197 -6.71 5.93 21.91
C GLY A 197 -8.20 5.83 21.62
N ARG A 198 -8.98 5.31 22.58
CA ARG A 198 -10.43 5.52 22.59
C ARG A 198 -10.67 7.03 22.67
N ARG A 199 -11.20 7.67 21.62
CA ARG A 199 -11.59 9.09 21.65
C ARG A 199 -12.46 9.32 22.89
N LYS A 200 -11.94 10.00 23.92
CA LYS A 200 -12.74 10.47 25.04
C LYS A 200 -13.73 11.47 24.43
N ARG A 201 -15.02 11.10 24.42
CA ARG A 201 -16.10 11.99 24.01
C ARG A 201 -15.95 13.28 24.82
N GLY A 202 -15.62 14.37 24.14
CA GLY A 202 -15.13 15.59 24.77
C GLY A 202 -16.08 16.12 25.84
N LYS A 203 -15.53 16.41 27.03
CA LYS A 203 -16.11 17.38 27.95
C LYS A 203 -16.22 18.69 27.17
N SER A 204 -17.45 19.11 26.86
CA SER A 204 -17.70 20.45 26.34
C SER A 204 -17.07 21.46 27.31
N ARG A 205 -16.05 22.19 26.85
CA ARG A 205 -15.58 23.41 27.52
C ARG A 205 -16.70 24.43 27.35
N ARG A 206 -17.63 24.48 28.31
CA ARG A 206 -18.34 25.72 28.63
C ARG A 206 -17.44 26.48 29.59
N THR A 207 -16.56 27.31 29.05
CA THR A 207 -16.07 28.48 29.77
C THR A 207 -17.16 29.54 29.64
N HIS A 208 -17.98 29.66 30.67
CA HIS A 208 -18.73 30.89 30.90
C HIS A 208 -17.85 31.71 31.83
N ASP A 209 -17.11 32.65 31.27
CA ASP A 209 -16.57 33.76 32.05
C ASP A 209 -17.76 34.63 32.49
N GLY A 210 -17.68 35.08 33.74
CA GLY A 210 -18.75 35.77 34.47
C GLY A 210 -18.89 37.25 34.13
#